data_AF-A0A1C5Q4I4-F1
#
_entry.id   AF-A0A1C5Q4I4-F1
#
_cell.length_a   1.000
_cell.length_b   1.000
_cell.length_c   1.000
_cell.angle_alpha   90.00
_cell.angle_beta   90.00
_cell.angle_gamma   90.00
#
_symmetry.space_group_name_H-M   'P 1'
#
loop_
_entity.id
_entity.type
_entity.pdbx_description
1 polymer ?
#
loop_
_entity_poly.entity_id
_entity_poly.type
_entity_poly.pdbx_seq_one_letter_code
_entity_poly.pdbx_strand_id
1 'polypeptide(L)'
;MLKSQLPGTYIGLAPCADCDGAFSGITFEEDGTVWFYSSPNQQKATSQKGCWDIKNSLVYVIMRSDTFYYRPALPDSIISLYRDRRNPKELIESYTLKKYLQKSDK
;
A
#
# COMPACT_ATOMS: atom_id res chain seq x y z
N MET A 1 11.45 6.35 -14.11
CA MET A 1 10.06 6.76 -14.40
C MET A 1 9.05 6.28 -13.36
N LEU A 2 9.13 5.04 -12.84
CA LEU A 2 8.21 4.56 -11.78
C LEU A 2 8.23 5.42 -10.49
N LYS A 3 9.42 5.88 -10.07
CA LYS A 3 9.61 6.63 -8.81
C LYS A 3 8.89 7.98 -8.77
N SER A 4 8.65 8.61 -9.93
CA SER A 4 7.91 9.88 -10.02
C SER A 4 6.39 9.71 -10.13
N GLN A 5 5.90 8.48 -10.36
CA GLN A 5 4.47 8.20 -10.51
C GLN A 5 3.86 7.49 -9.29
N LEU A 6 4.71 6.83 -8.51
CA LEU A 6 4.31 6.15 -7.28
C LEU A 6 3.76 7.09 -6.20
N PRO A 7 4.31 8.30 -5.95
CA PRO A 7 3.85 9.15 -4.87
C PRO A 7 2.35 9.38 -4.86
N GLY A 8 1.78 9.39 -3.66
CA GLY A 8 0.35 9.49 -3.40
C GLY A 8 -0.17 8.44 -2.42
N THR A 9 -1.45 8.55 -2.11
CA THR A 9 -2.15 7.69 -1.15
C THR A 9 -2.88 6.57 -1.89
N TYR A 10 -2.77 5.34 -1.40
CA TYR A 10 -3.45 4.16 -1.91
C TYR A 10 -4.26 3.53 -0.78
N ILE A 11 -5.51 3.20 -1.05
CA ILE A 11 -6.44 2.66 -0.06
C ILE A 11 -7.10 1.38 -0.57
N GLY A 12 -7.48 0.51 0.36
CA GLY A 12 -8.26 -0.69 0.07
C GLY A 12 -8.59 -1.47 1.34
N LEU A 13 -9.27 -2.60 1.15
CA LEU A 13 -9.63 -3.52 2.22
C LEU A 13 -8.65 -4.69 2.19
N ALA A 14 -7.77 -4.75 3.18
CA ALA A 14 -6.87 -5.89 3.32
C ALA A 14 -7.63 -7.05 4.00
N PRO A 15 -7.43 -8.29 3.54
CA PRO A 15 -8.00 -9.46 4.20
C PRO A 15 -7.45 -9.59 5.61
N CYS A 16 -8.33 -9.88 6.56
CA CYS A 16 -8.05 -10.01 7.97
C CYS A 16 -8.54 -11.39 8.40
N ALA A 17 -7.71 -12.16 9.11
CA ALA A 17 -8.08 -13.51 9.51
C ALA A 17 -9.25 -13.51 10.51
N ASP A 18 -9.28 -12.51 11.40
CA ASP A 18 -10.20 -12.46 12.54
C ASP A 18 -11.16 -11.24 12.48
N CYS A 19 -11.29 -10.60 11.32
CA CYS A 19 -12.20 -9.46 11.13
C CYS A 19 -12.73 -9.39 9.69
N ASP A 20 -13.82 -8.63 9.47
CA ASP A 20 -14.51 -8.47 8.17
C ASP A 20 -13.66 -7.77 7.07
N GLY A 21 -12.35 -7.63 7.30
CA GLY A 21 -11.40 -6.88 6.50
C GLY A 21 -10.92 -5.64 7.24
N ALA A 22 -9.61 -5.37 7.18
CA ALA A 22 -9.04 -4.16 7.76
C ALA A 22 -8.90 -3.08 6.67
N PHE A 23 -9.53 -1.92 6.88
CA PHE A 23 -9.23 -0.76 6.06
C PHE A 23 -7.73 -0.47 6.19
N SER A 24 -7.04 -0.47 5.05
CA SER A 24 -5.60 -0.24 4.99
C SER A 24 -5.32 0.85 3.97
N GLY A 25 -4.49 1.81 4.37
CA GLY A 25 -4.01 2.90 3.54
C GLY A 25 -2.50 2.97 3.58
N ILE A 26 -1.88 3.37 2.48
CA ILE A 26 -0.46 3.65 2.42
C ILE A 26 -0.21 4.90 1.58
N THR A 27 0.61 5.81 2.08
CA THR A 27 0.99 7.04 1.40
C THR A 27 2.49 7.01 1.14
N PHE A 28 2.86 7.11 -0.14
CA PHE A 28 4.25 7.25 -0.58
C PHE A 28 4.55 8.72 -0.82
N GLU A 29 5.49 9.27 -0.05
CA GLU A 29 5.97 10.65 -0.20
C GLU A 29 7.16 10.70 -1.16
N GLU A 30 7.35 11.83 -1.84
CA GLU A 30 8.44 12.00 -2.83
C GLU A 30 9.85 11.89 -2.22
N ASP A 31 9.98 12.21 -0.92
CA ASP A 31 11.25 12.17 -0.18
C ASP A 31 11.69 10.75 0.22
N GLY A 32 10.91 9.72 -0.12
CA GLY A 32 11.16 8.33 0.29
C GLY A 32 10.55 7.94 1.64
N THR A 33 9.79 8.84 2.27
CA THR A 33 8.96 8.53 3.45
C THR A 33 7.72 7.76 3.03
N VAL A 34 7.29 6.80 3.84
CA VAL A 34 6.00 6.12 3.68
C VAL A 34 5.22 6.12 4.99
N TRP A 35 3.92 6.38 4.88
CA TRP A 35 2.98 6.28 5.99
C TRP A 35 2.00 5.14 5.74
N PHE A 36 1.85 4.25 6.70
CA PHE A 36 0.86 3.19 6.66
C PHE A 36 -0.22 3.46 7.70
N TYR A 37 -1.47 3.23 7.31
CA TYR A 37 -2.66 3.43 8.13
C TYR A 37 -3.46 2.14 8.13
N SER A 38 -3.89 1.67 9.30
CA SER A 38 -4.85 0.57 9.38
C SER A 38 -5.94 0.86 10.40
N SER A 39 -7.17 0.50 10.06
CA SER A 39 -8.34 0.64 10.93
C SER A 39 -9.19 -0.63 10.83
N PRO A 40 -9.14 -1.51 11.84
CA PRO A 40 -9.92 -2.75 11.85
C PRO A 40 -11.43 -2.51 11.73
N ASN A 41 -11.94 -1.42 12.33
CA ASN A 41 -13.38 -1.11 12.39
C ASN A 41 -13.71 0.29 11.86
N GLN A 42 -12.84 0.90 11.04
CA GLN A 42 -12.95 2.29 10.55
C GLN A 42 -13.01 3.40 11.62
N GLN A 43 -13.10 3.06 12.91
CA GLN A 43 -13.25 4.02 14.02
C GLN A 43 -11.92 4.53 14.59
N LYS A 44 -10.84 3.74 14.52
CA LYS A 44 -9.53 4.12 15.08
C LYS A 44 -8.42 3.68 14.15
N ALA A 45 -7.92 4.63 13.36
CA ALA A 45 -6.76 4.39 12.51
C ALA A 45 -5.48 4.44 13.35
N THR A 46 -4.67 3.39 13.25
CA THR A 46 -3.27 3.44 13.70
C THR A 46 -2.41 3.84 12.52
N SER A 47 -1.39 4.68 12.76
CA SER A 47 -0.43 5.07 11.73
C SER A 47 1.00 4.66 12.09
N GLN A 48 1.77 4.27 11.09
CA GLN A 48 3.19 3.93 11.21
C GLN A 48 3.99 4.61 10.11
N LYS A 49 5.16 5.13 10.46
CA LYS A 49 6.12 5.74 9.53
C LYS A 49 7.20 4.73 9.16
N GLY A 50 7.62 4.73 7.91
CA GLY A 50 8.76 3.99 7.41
C GLY A 50 9.43 4.70 6.24
N CYS A 51 10.24 3.95 5.51
CA CYS A 51 10.90 4.40 4.28
C CYS A 51 10.55 3.49 3.12
N TRP A 52 10.59 4.01 1.91
CA TRP A 52 10.39 3.22 0.70
C TRP A 52 11.46 3.49 -0.35
N ASP A 53 11.70 2.49 -1.18
CA ASP A 53 12.54 2.62 -2.38
C ASP A 53 12.08 1.64 -3.46
N ILE A 54 12.53 1.84 -4.70
CA ILE A 54 12.20 0.97 -5.82
C ILE A 54 13.45 0.22 -6.28
N LYS A 55 13.37 -1.11 -6.25
CA LYS A 55 14.44 -2.00 -6.75
C LYS A 55 13.82 -3.07 -7.64
N ASN A 56 14.39 -3.29 -8.82
CA ASN A 56 13.92 -4.31 -9.77
C ASN A 56 12.40 -4.23 -10.04
N SER A 57 11.88 -3.02 -10.23
CA SER A 57 10.44 -2.76 -10.48
C SER A 57 9.49 -3.15 -9.34
N LEU A 58 10.02 -3.44 -8.15
CA LEU A 58 9.26 -3.64 -6.93
C LEU A 58 9.47 -2.46 -5.98
N VAL A 59 8.41 -2.07 -5.29
CA VAL A 59 8.45 -1.10 -4.21
C VAL A 59 8.76 -1.86 -2.92
N TYR A 60 9.83 -1.47 -2.25
CA TYR A 60 10.24 -1.98 -0.96
C TYR A 60 9.78 -0.98 0.08
N VAL A 61 9.01 -1.43 1.06
CA VAL A 61 8.52 -0.61 2.17
C VAL A 61 9.11 -1.17 3.45
N ILE A 62 9.98 -0.39 4.09
CA ILE A 62 10.68 -0.78 5.31
C ILE A 62 9.98 -0.08 6.48
N MET A 63 9.39 -0.87 7.36
CA MET A 63 8.67 -0.40 8.54
C MET A 63 9.29 -1.05 9.77
N ARG A 64 9.98 -0.26 10.60
CA ARG A 64 10.71 -0.76 11.78
C ARG A 64 11.64 -1.94 11.41
N SER A 65 11.33 -3.16 11.86
CA SER A 65 12.10 -4.38 11.62
C SER A 65 11.56 -5.25 10.48
N ASP A 66 10.53 -4.79 9.76
CA ASP A 66 9.85 -5.58 8.73
C ASP A 66 9.92 -4.91 7.35
N THR A 67 9.85 -5.72 6.30
CA THR A 67 9.85 -5.28 4.91
C THR A 67 8.64 -5.84 4.17
N PHE A 68 7.88 -4.94 3.58
CA PHE A 68 6.74 -5.23 2.72
C PHE A 68 7.11 -4.93 1.27
N TYR A 69 6.49 -5.66 0.35
CA TYR A 69 6.76 -5.53 -1.07
C TYR A 69 5.48 -5.19 -1.82
N TYR A 70 5.54 -4.22 -2.71
CA TYR A 70 4.43 -3.86 -3.58
C TYR A 70 4.85 -3.87 -5.04
N ARG A 71 3.90 -4.15 -5.91
CA ARG A 71 4.05 -4.00 -7.36
C ARG A 71 3.05 -2.96 -7.87
N PRO A 72 3.49 -1.91 -8.58
CA PRO A 72 2.57 -1.02 -9.26
C PRO A 72 1.78 -1.77 -10.33
N ALA A 73 0.47 -1.60 -10.32
CA ALA A 73 -0.47 -2.16 -11.27
C ALA A 73 -1.23 -1.01 -11.95
N LEU A 74 -1.48 -1.16 -13.25
CA LEU A 74 -2.11 -0.13 -14.06
C LEU A 74 -3.62 -0.40 -14.22
N PRO A 75 -4.46 0.65 -14.25
CA PRO A 75 -4.15 2.05 -13.92
C PRO A 75 -4.20 2.33 -12.39
N ASP A 76 -3.29 3.18 -11.91
CA ASP A 76 -3.30 3.80 -10.56
C ASP A 76 -3.57 2.85 -9.37
N SER A 77 -2.90 1.70 -9.34
CA SER A 77 -3.01 0.77 -8.22
C SER A 77 -1.67 0.18 -7.85
N ILE A 78 -1.62 -0.42 -6.67
CA ILE A 78 -0.49 -1.21 -6.20
C ILE A 78 -1.02 -2.53 -5.66
N ILE A 79 -0.28 -3.59 -5.88
CA ILE A 79 -0.59 -4.92 -5.36
C ILE A 79 0.40 -5.19 -4.23
N SER A 80 -0.12 -5.43 -3.02
CA SER A 80 0.67 -5.96 -1.91
C SER A 80 1.07 -7.40 -2.21
N LEU A 81 2.36 -7.71 -2.11
CA LEU A 81 2.91 -9.02 -2.43
C LEU A 81 3.13 -9.84 -1.16
N TYR A 82 3.29 -11.16 -1.33
CA TYR A 82 3.77 -12.01 -0.25
C TYR A 82 5.21 -11.67 0.14
N ARG A 83 5.64 -12.13 1.33
CA ARG A 83 7.02 -11.92 1.85
C ARG A 83 8.10 -12.47 0.91
N ASP A 84 7.78 -13.46 0.09
CA ASP A 84 8.68 -14.02 -0.92
C ASP A 84 8.72 -13.23 -2.25
N ARG A 85 7.95 -12.14 -2.34
CA ARG A 85 7.80 -11.22 -3.48
C ARG A 85 6.94 -11.75 -4.64
N ARG A 86 6.17 -12.82 -4.43
CA ARG A 86 5.20 -13.33 -5.41
C ARG A 86 3.85 -12.65 -5.28
N ASN A 87 3.08 -12.64 -6.37
CA ASN A 87 1.71 -12.15 -6.37
C ASN A 87 0.80 -13.06 -5.52
N PRO A 88 -0.20 -12.49 -4.83
CA PRO A 88 -1.29 -13.24 -4.25
C PRO A 88 -2.23 -13.73 -5.36
N LYS A 89 -2.07 -14.99 -5.79
CA LYS A 89 -2.74 -15.52 -6.99
C LYS A 89 -4.26 -15.60 -6.86
N GLU A 90 -4.77 -16.01 -5.71
CA GLU A 90 -6.20 -16.26 -5.49
C GLU A 90 -6.94 -15.07 -4.88
N LEU A 91 -6.19 -14.13 -4.26
CA LEU A 91 -6.74 -13.00 -3.52
C LEU A 91 -6.25 -11.66 -4.09
N ILE A 92 -5.87 -11.63 -5.38
CA ILE A 92 -5.19 -10.45 -5.97
C ILE A 92 -6.00 -9.16 -5.78
N GLU A 93 -7.33 -9.24 -5.89
CA GLU A 93 -8.22 -8.10 -5.69
C GLU A 93 -8.18 -7.58 -4.26
N SER A 94 -8.22 -8.46 -3.26
CA SER A 94 -8.14 -8.11 -1.83
C SER A 94 -6.77 -7.54 -1.42
N TYR A 95 -5.72 -7.81 -2.20
CA TYR A 95 -4.38 -7.26 -1.99
C TYR A 95 -4.09 -6.03 -2.86
N THR A 96 -5.05 -5.60 -3.68
CA THR A 96 -4.90 -4.42 -4.56
C THR A 96 -5.40 -3.17 -3.84
N LEU A 97 -4.50 -2.20 -3.66
CA LEU A 97 -4.83 -0.86 -3.16
C LEU A 97 -4.93 0.08 -4.36
N LYS A 98 -5.99 0.87 -4.41
CA LYS A 98 -6.23 1.85 -5.48
C LYS A 98 -5.78 3.23 -5.03
N LYS A 99 -5.17 4.00 -5.93
CA LYS A 99 -4.77 5.37 -5.65
C LYS A 99 -6.02 6.19 -5.31
N TYR A 100 -5.99 6.84 -4.16
CA TYR A 100 -7.02 7.77 -3.76
C TYR A 100 -6.81 9.06 -4.55
N LEU A 101 -7.55 9.18 -5.65
CA LEU A 101 -7.69 10.44 -6.36
C LEU A 101 -8.66 11.29 -5.55
N GLN A 102 -8.12 12.18 -4.71
CA GLN A 102 -8.93 13.22 -4.11
C GLN A 102 -9.50 14.03 -5.27
N LYS A 103 -10.82 13.95 -5.52
CA LYS A 103 -11.48 14.86 -6.45
C LYS A 103 -11.19 16.25 -5.92
N SER A 104 -10.39 17.02 -6.66
CA SER A 104 -10.32 18.46 -6.46
C SER A 104 -11.70 18.98 -6.84
N ASP A 105 -12.59 19.16 -5.85
CA ASP A 105 -13.78 19.96 -6.03
C ASP A 105 -13.30 21.37 -6.38
N LYS A 106 -13.38 21.68 -7.68
CA LYS A 106 -13.27 23.03 -8.23
C LYS A 106 -14.66 23.55 -8.52
#